data_AF-A0A831VSC1-F1
#
_entry.id   AF-A0A831VSC1-F1
#
_cell.length_a   1.000
_cell.length_b   1.000
_cell.length_c   1.000
_cell.angle_alpha   90.00
_cell.angle_beta   90.00
_cell.angle_gamma   90.00
#
_symmetry.space_group_name_H-M   'P 1'
#
loop_
_entity.id
_entity.type
_entity.pdbx_description
1 polymer ?
#
loop_
_entity_poly.entity_id
_entity_poly.type
_entity_poly.pdbx_seq_one_letter_code
_entity_poly.pdbx_strand_id
1 'polypeptide(L)'
;MGILSKFTRLKRSKKFEYNPRYYDDQGKGNPFKMEPKFDQYRTTVDAPRGLKGKLGNAMADARDLGDRNLKRRMAIIVAILVLIVLYIFDFDLSIFFPK
;
A
#
# COMPACT_ATOMS: atom_id res chain seq x y z
N MET A 1 18.77 4.56 -24.40
CA MET A 1 18.41 5.07 -23.06
C MET A 1 18.54 6.59 -23.08
N GLY A 2 17.42 7.32 -23.16
CA GLY A 2 17.38 8.73 -23.59
C GLY A 2 17.85 9.76 -22.54
N ILE A 3 18.24 10.93 -23.03
CA ILE A 3 18.80 12.08 -22.28
C ILE A 3 17.87 12.54 -21.14
N LEU A 4 16.55 12.46 -21.30
CA LEU A 4 15.56 12.79 -20.25
C LEU A 4 15.69 11.93 -18.99
N SER A 5 16.17 10.69 -19.11
CA SER A 5 16.32 9.80 -17.96
C SER A 5 17.43 10.23 -16.99
N LYS A 6 18.37 11.09 -17.42
CA LYS A 6 19.42 11.64 -16.56
C LYS A 6 18.91 12.76 -15.66
N PHE A 7 17.97 13.57 -16.14
CA PHE A 7 17.42 14.71 -15.39
C PHE A 7 16.29 14.33 -14.42
N THR A 8 15.51 13.30 -14.74
CA THR A 8 14.40 12.82 -13.89
C THR A 8 14.82 11.80 -12.83
N ARG A 9 16.05 11.28 -12.90
CA ARG A 9 16.55 10.24 -12.01
C ARG A 9 17.29 10.86 -10.83
N LEU A 10 16.59 11.08 -9.72
CA LEU A 10 17.21 11.45 -8.45
C LEU A 10 18.15 10.34 -7.96
N LYS A 11 19.31 10.71 -7.40
CA LYS A 11 20.21 9.77 -6.72
C LYS A 11 19.48 9.17 -5.51
N ARG A 12 19.63 7.85 -5.27
CA ARG A 12 19.09 7.21 -4.05
C ARG A 12 20.08 7.38 -2.89
N SER A 13 19.56 7.33 -1.66
CA SER A 13 20.41 7.20 -0.47
C SER A 13 21.22 5.90 -0.57
N LYS A 14 22.48 5.94 -0.10
CA LYS A 14 23.27 4.71 0.05
C LYS A 14 22.67 3.92 1.21
N LYS A 15 22.32 2.66 0.98
CA LYS A 15 21.92 1.73 2.04
C LYS A 15 23.16 0.96 2.48
N PHE A 16 23.30 0.72 3.78
CA PHE A 16 24.39 -0.10 4.32
C PHE A 16 24.02 -1.57 4.11
N GLU A 17 24.88 -2.31 3.42
CA GLU A 17 24.70 -3.74 3.14
C GLU A 17 25.90 -4.47 3.73
N TYR A 18 25.64 -5.31 4.73
CA TYR A 18 26.64 -6.18 5.33
C TYR A 18 26.50 -7.57 4.72
N ASN A 19 27.58 -8.20 4.29
CA ASN A 19 27.57 -9.59 3.82
C ASN A 19 28.58 -10.40 4.64
N PRO A 20 28.12 -11.24 5.58
CA PRO A 20 29.00 -12.11 6.36
C PRO A 20 29.74 -13.12 5.47
N ARG A 21 31.03 -13.34 5.75
CA ARG A 21 31.94 -14.11 4.88
C ARG A 21 31.64 -15.61 4.79
N TYR A 22 31.05 -16.19 5.83
CA TYR A 22 30.81 -17.64 5.98
C TYR A 22 29.32 -18.00 6.11
N TYR A 23 28.44 -17.04 5.90
CA TYR A 23 27.01 -17.27 6.00
C TYR A 23 26.49 -17.66 4.62
N ASP A 24 25.85 -18.82 4.54
CA ASP A 24 25.07 -19.21 3.37
C ASP A 24 23.63 -18.77 3.59
N ASP A 25 23.19 -17.84 2.75
CA ASP A 25 21.86 -17.30 2.83
C ASP A 25 20.91 -18.27 2.11
N GLN A 26 20.27 -19.17 2.88
CA GLN A 26 19.29 -20.16 2.40
C GLN A 26 17.97 -19.51 1.90
N GLY A 27 18.07 -18.37 1.21
CA GLY A 27 16.96 -17.57 0.71
C GLY A 27 16.24 -16.74 1.78
N LYS A 28 16.78 -16.62 3.00
CA LYS A 28 16.12 -15.95 4.14
C LYS A 28 16.58 -14.51 4.38
N GLY A 29 17.60 -14.05 3.67
CA GLY A 29 18.23 -12.74 3.86
C GLY A 29 19.36 -12.77 4.89
N ASN A 30 20.20 -11.74 4.85
CA ASN A 30 21.25 -11.53 5.83
C ASN A 30 20.65 -11.26 7.23
N PRO A 31 20.97 -12.07 8.26
CA PRO A 31 20.46 -11.91 9.63
C PRO A 31 20.99 -10.67 10.33
N PHE A 32 22.08 -10.09 9.82
CA PHE A 32 22.69 -8.86 10.35
C PHE A 32 22.24 -7.61 9.61
N LYS A 33 21.22 -7.71 8.75
CA LYS A 33 20.70 -6.56 8.02
C LYS A 33 20.00 -5.62 9.01
N MET A 34 20.45 -4.37 9.06
CA MET A 34 19.88 -3.34 9.93
C MET A 34 18.58 -2.82 9.32
N GLU A 35 17.48 -3.55 9.50
CA GLU A 35 16.15 -3.13 9.04
C GLU A 35 15.16 -2.99 10.22
N PRO A 36 14.28 -1.98 10.19
CA PRO A 36 13.15 -1.92 11.12
C PRO A 36 12.27 -3.18 11.00
N LYS A 37 11.70 -3.63 12.13
CA LYS A 37 10.81 -4.84 12.17
C LYS A 37 9.67 -4.83 11.14
N PHE A 38 9.23 -3.63 10.75
CA PHE A 38 8.10 -3.42 9.84
C PHE A 38 8.52 -3.09 8.41
N ASP A 39 9.81 -3.06 8.08
CA ASP A 39 10.25 -2.69 6.73
C ASP A 39 9.82 -3.70 5.67
N GLN A 40 9.75 -4.99 6.03
CA GLN A 40 9.23 -6.06 5.17
C GLN A 40 7.76 -5.88 4.77
N TYR A 41 6.97 -5.12 5.54
CA TYR A 41 5.55 -4.88 5.28
C TYR A 41 5.31 -3.50 4.64
N ARG A 42 6.37 -2.73 4.35
CA ARG A 42 6.27 -1.38 3.78
C ARG A 42 6.46 -1.43 2.27
N THR A 43 5.39 -1.22 1.53
CA THR A 43 5.42 -1.04 0.08
C THR A 43 5.77 0.40 -0.34
N THR A 44 5.71 1.35 0.58
CA THR A 44 5.77 2.80 0.29
C THR A 44 7.18 3.41 0.31
N VAL A 45 8.13 2.84 1.05
CA VAL A 45 9.46 3.45 1.30
C VAL A 45 10.38 3.34 0.07
N ASP A 46 10.21 2.29 -0.74
CA ASP A 46 10.99 2.04 -1.95
C ASP A 46 10.13 2.13 -3.23
N ALA A 47 9.20 3.11 -3.28
CA ALA A 47 8.30 3.26 -4.43
C ALA A 47 9.09 3.31 -5.77
N PRO A 48 8.76 2.45 -6.74
CA PRO A 48 9.49 2.35 -7.99
C PRO A 48 9.38 3.65 -8.80
N ARG A 49 10.49 4.06 -9.41
CA ARG A 49 10.52 5.25 -10.28
C ARG A 49 9.89 4.97 -11.64
N GLY A 50 9.17 5.97 -12.15
CA GLY A 50 8.51 5.93 -13.46
C GLY A 50 7.05 5.48 -13.39
N LEU A 51 6.26 5.89 -14.39
CA LEU A 51 4.84 5.58 -14.50
C LEU A 51 4.57 4.07 -14.50
N LYS A 52 5.38 3.30 -15.25
CA LYS A 52 5.24 1.84 -15.34
C LYS A 52 5.36 1.15 -13.98
N GLY A 53 6.34 1.55 -13.17
CA GLY A 53 6.54 0.97 -11.84
C GLY A 53 5.41 1.32 -10.88
N LYS A 54 4.95 2.57 -10.91
CA LYS A 54 3.82 3.03 -10.11
C LYS A 54 2.52 2.29 -10.45
N LEU A 55 2.22 2.11 -11.75
CA LEU A 55 1.05 1.37 -12.19
C LEU A 55 1.14 -0.12 -11.84
N GLY A 56 2.33 -0.74 -12.00
CA GLY A 56 2.57 -2.12 -11.62
C GLY A 56 2.34 -2.36 -10.12
N ASN A 57 2.87 -1.50 -9.26
CA ASN A 57 2.65 -1.58 -7.82
C ASN A 57 1.19 -1.31 -7.44
N ALA A 58 0.55 -0.29 -8.01
CA ALA A 58 -0.86 -0.02 -7.74
C ALA A 58 -1.76 -1.21 -8.13
N MET A 59 -1.44 -1.89 -9.24
CA MET A 59 -2.15 -3.11 -9.65
C MET A 59 -1.87 -4.29 -8.72
N ALA A 60 -0.64 -4.42 -8.21
CA ALA A 60 -0.28 -5.44 -7.24
C ALA A 60 -1.01 -5.21 -5.90
N ASP A 61 -1.00 -3.97 -5.39
CA ASP A 61 -1.71 -3.56 -4.19
C ASP A 61 -3.23 -3.73 -4.35
N ALA A 62 -3.80 -3.45 -5.53
CA ALA A 62 -5.22 -3.67 -5.80
C ALA A 62 -5.62 -5.15 -5.83
N ARG A 63 -4.68 -6.03 -6.18
CA ARG A 63 -4.87 -7.49 -6.13
C ARG A 63 -4.68 -8.06 -4.72
N ASP A 64 -4.06 -7.30 -3.83
CA ASP A 64 -3.92 -7.73 -2.45
C ASP A 64 -5.28 -7.77 -1.78
N LEU A 65 -5.76 -8.99 -1.53
CA LEU A 65 -7.03 -9.26 -0.89
C LEU A 65 -6.84 -9.03 0.62
N GLY A 66 -6.63 -7.76 1.01
CA GLY A 66 -6.47 -7.36 2.40
C GLY A 66 -7.60 -7.87 3.29
N ASP A 67 -7.41 -7.80 4.61
CA ASP A 67 -8.24 -8.50 5.60
C ASP A 67 -9.76 -8.29 5.38
N ARG A 68 -10.46 -9.39 5.08
CA ARG A 68 -11.92 -9.41 4.86
C ARG A 68 -12.68 -8.92 6.09
N ASN A 69 -12.16 -9.15 7.29
CA ASN A 69 -12.76 -8.65 8.53
C ASN A 69 -12.70 -7.13 8.61
N LEU A 70 -11.56 -6.54 8.21
CA LEU A 70 -11.39 -5.09 8.18
C LEU A 70 -12.37 -4.45 7.20
N LYS A 71 -12.51 -5.00 5.99
CA LYS A 71 -13.48 -4.53 4.98
C LYS A 71 -14.92 -4.57 5.51
N ARG A 72 -15.30 -5.67 6.18
CA ARG A 72 -16.64 -5.81 6.77
C ARG A 72 -16.88 -4.80 7.89
N ARG A 73 -15.92 -4.64 8.82
CA ARG A 73 -16.03 -3.65 9.92
C ARG A 73 -16.15 -2.23 9.38
N MET A 74 -15.32 -1.87 8.39
CA MET A 74 -15.38 -0.57 7.73
C MET A 74 -16.76 -0.33 7.08
N ALA A 75 -17.29 -1.31 6.35
CA ALA A 75 -18.62 -1.21 5.74
C ALA A 75 -19.73 -1.01 6.78
N ILE A 76 -19.67 -1.74 7.91
CA ILE A 76 -20.63 -1.60 9.01
C ILE A 76 -20.56 -0.19 9.62
N ILE A 77 -19.35 0.31 9.90
CA ILE A 77 -19.15 1.65 10.46
C ILE A 77 -19.73 2.72 9.52
N VAL A 78 -19.43 2.63 8.22
CA VAL A 78 -19.95 3.57 7.22
C VAL A 78 -21.48 3.52 7.15
N ALA A 79 -22.09 2.33 7.14
CA ALA A 79 -23.54 2.18 7.13
C ALA A 79 -24.21 2.82 8.35
N ILE A 80 -23.65 2.62 9.55
CA ILE A 80 -24.17 3.22 10.80
C ILE A 80 -24.06 4.74 10.74
N LEU A 81 -22.92 5.29 10.31
CA LEU A 81 -22.75 6.74 10.19
C LEU A 81 -23.73 7.36 9.20
N VAL A 82 -23.97 6.71 8.06
CA VAL A 82 -24.98 7.15 7.09
C VAL A 82 -26.37 7.13 7.70
N LEU A 83 -26.75 6.06 8.41
CA LEU A 83 -28.05 5.99 9.09
C LEU A 83 -28.25 7.11 10.12
N ILE A 84 -27.21 7.44 10.90
CA ILE A 84 -27.27 8.56 11.85
C ILE A 84 -27.51 9.88 11.13
N VAL A 85 -26.79 10.12 10.03
CA VAL A 85 -26.98 11.33 9.21
C VAL A 85 -28.39 11.40 8.64
N LEU A 86 -28.88 10.30 8.07
CA LEU A 86 -30.24 10.21 7.53
C LEU A 86 -31.30 10.47 8.60
N TYR A 87 -31.11 9.95 9.81
CA TYR A 87 -32.01 10.15 10.94
C TYR A 87 -32.04 11.61 11.42
N ILE A 88 -30.89 12.28 11.54
CA ILE A 88 -30.82 13.69 11.96
C ILE A 88 -31.54 14.61 10.98
N PHE A 89 -31.46 14.32 9.68
CA PHE A 89 -32.07 15.13 8.63
C PHE A 89 -33.51 14.72 8.28
N ASP A 90 -34.07 13.72 8.96
CA ASP A 90 -35.39 13.13 8.63
C ASP A 90 -35.52 12.83 7.12
N PHE A 91 -34.44 12.27 6.56
CA PHE A 91 -34.29 12.15 5.11
C PHE A 91 -35.19 11.03 4.56
N ASP A 92 -36.09 11.39 3.65
CA ASP A 92 -37.01 10.45 3.03
C ASP A 92 -36.31 9.58 1.96
N LEU A 93 -36.15 8.29 2.26
CA LEU A 93 -35.60 7.29 1.34
C LEU A 93 -36.58 6.91 0.23
N SER A 94 -37.87 7.24 0.37
CA SER A 94 -38.91 6.87 -0.59
C SER A 94 -38.69 7.51 -1.97
N ILE A 95 -37.98 8.64 -2.02
CA ILE A 95 -37.65 9.40 -3.25
C ILE A 95 -36.86 8.58 -4.28
N PHE A 96 -36.19 7.50 -3.87
CA PHE A 96 -35.37 6.67 -4.74
C PHE A 96 -36.11 5.47 -5.33
N PHE A 97 -37.33 5.16 -4.88
CA PHE A 97 -38.09 4.02 -5.41
C PHE A 97 -39.00 4.44 -6.57
N PRO A 98 -39.00 3.70 -7.70
CA PRO A 98 -39.95 3.96 -8.79
C PRO A 98 -41.39 3.66 -8.34
N LYS A 99 -42.33 4.45 -8.85
CA LYS A 99 -43.78 4.28 -8.60
C LYS A 99 -44.36 3.08 -9.33
#